data_AF-A0A2E8B9X5-F1
#
_entry.id   AF-A0A2E8B9X5-F1
#
_cell.length_a   1.000
_cell.length_b   1.000
_cell.length_c   1.000
_cell.angle_alpha   90.00
_cell.angle_beta   90.00
_cell.angle_gamma   90.00
#
_symmetry.space_group_name_H-M   'P 1'
#
loop_
_entity.id
_entity.type
_entity.pdbx_description
1 polymer ?
#
loop_
_entity_poly.entity_id
_entity_poly.type
_entity_poly.pdbx_seq_one_letter_code
_entity_poly.pdbx_strand_id
1 'polypeptide(L)'
;MEPAAKSFESAFSELEEVVRKLETGGFSLDESTSLFESGMKLASKCNEILTSSELKITRLEKNFAEQMNLVPNDEDIDQEDS
;
A
#
# COMPACT_ATOMS: atom_id res chain seq x y z
N MET A 1 24.08 -4.56 -4.59
CA MET A 1 23.15 -3.65 -3.89
C MET A 1 21.88 -3.68 -4.69
N GLU A 2 20.81 -4.29 -4.17
CA GLU A 2 19.53 -4.30 -4.88
C GLU A 2 19.11 -2.84 -5.15
N PRO A 3 18.60 -2.53 -6.35
CA PRO A 3 18.13 -1.17 -6.63
C PRO A 3 17.08 -0.87 -5.59
N ALA A 4 17.34 0.10 -4.72
CA ALA A 4 16.40 0.49 -3.68
C ALA A 4 15.14 0.98 -4.41
N ALA A 5 14.14 0.10 -4.53
CA ALA A 5 12.80 0.50 -4.86
C ALA A 5 12.48 1.69 -3.94
N LYS A 6 12.06 2.83 -4.51
CA LYS A 6 11.77 4.03 -3.72
C LYS A 6 10.90 3.62 -2.53
N SER A 7 11.34 3.98 -1.32
CA SER A 7 10.57 3.69 -0.11
C SER A 7 9.25 4.47 -0.16
N PHE A 8 8.27 4.02 0.63
CA PHE A 8 6.98 4.71 0.75
C PHE A 8 7.18 6.18 1.13
N GLU A 9 8.04 6.45 2.12
CA GLU A 9 8.31 7.79 2.64
C GLU A 9 8.90 8.70 1.56
N SER A 10 9.81 8.17 0.74
CA SER A 10 10.40 8.92 -0.37
C SER A 10 9.35 9.25 -1.43
N ALA A 11 8.56 8.27 -1.86
CA ALA A 11 7.52 8.47 -2.88
C ALA A 11 6.42 9.43 -2.39
N PHE A 12 6.05 9.33 -1.12
CA PHE A 12 5.07 10.19 -0.49
C PHE A 12 5.58 11.63 -0.36
N SER A 13 6.84 11.83 0.07
CA SER A 13 7.44 13.16 0.18
C SER A 13 7.52 13.87 -1.18
N GLU A 14 7.88 13.15 -2.25
CA GLU A 14 7.87 13.68 -3.62
C GLU A 14 6.44 14.04 -4.07
N LEU A 15 5.44 13.21 -3.73
CA LEU A 15 4.04 13.49 -4.05
C LEU A 15 3.56 14.77 -3.37
N GLU A 16 3.86 14.95 -2.08
CA GLU A 16 3.52 16.17 -1.37
C GLU A 16 4.17 17.41 -2.00
N GLU A 17 5.41 17.30 -2.48
CA GLU A 17 6.06 18.41 -3.18
C GLU A 17 5.35 18.76 -4.48
N VAL A 18 4.93 17.76 -5.27
CA VAL A 18 4.15 17.97 -6.49
C VAL A 18 2.81 18.64 -6.17
N VAL A 19 2.11 18.18 -5.13
CA VAL A 19 0.85 18.79 -4.68
C VAL A 19 1.08 20.24 -4.27
N ARG A 20 2.09 20.52 -3.44
CA ARG A 20 2.43 21.90 -3.05
C ARG A 20 2.71 22.81 -4.25
N LYS A 21 3.40 22.30 -5.28
CA LYS A 21 3.63 23.04 -6.52
C LYS A 21 2.31 23.32 -7.24
N LEU A 22 1.48 22.31 -7.44
CA LEU A 22 0.17 22.46 -8.09
C LEU A 22 -0.73 23.47 -7.35
N GLU A 23 -0.73 23.46 -6.02
CA GLU A 23 -1.48 24.42 -5.18
C GLU A 23 -0.95 25.85 -5.26
N THR A 24 0.37 26.01 -5.38
CA THR A 24 1.01 27.33 -5.53
C THR A 24 0.62 27.99 -6.86
N GLY A 25 0.41 27.18 -7.91
CA GLY A 25 0.13 27.67 -9.25
C GLY A 25 1.30 28.42 -9.86
N GLY A 26 1.02 29.26 -10.86
CA GLY A 26 2.05 30.02 -11.59
C GLY A 26 2.76 29.23 -12.70
N PHE A 27 2.29 28.02 -13.00
CA PHE A 27 2.76 27.19 -14.08
C PHE A 27 1.92 27.42 -15.35
N SER A 28 2.55 27.25 -16.51
CA SER A 28 1.82 27.12 -17.76
C SER A 28 0.91 25.89 -17.76
N LEU A 29 0.02 25.79 -18.75
CA LEU A 29 -0.87 24.63 -18.88
C LEU A 29 -0.06 23.33 -19.05
N ASP A 30 0.95 23.33 -19.92
CA ASP A 30 1.78 22.15 -20.19
C ASP A 30 2.58 21.71 -18.95
N GLU A 31 3.10 22.66 -18.18
CA GLU A 31 3.80 22.39 -16.92
C GLU A 31 2.84 21.84 -15.86
N SER A 32 1.64 22.41 -15.75
CA SER A 32 0.60 21.93 -14.83
C SER A 32 0.18 20.51 -15.16
N THR A 33 0.00 20.19 -16.45
CA THR A 33 -0.28 18.84 -16.93
C THR A 33 0.86 17.88 -16.59
N SER A 34 2.11 18.29 -16.80
CA SER A 34 3.29 17.46 -16.48
C SER A 34 3.44 17.18 -14.98
N LEU A 35 3.18 18.17 -14.14
CA LEU A 35 3.15 18.03 -12.69
C LEU A 35 2.03 17.09 -12.25
N PHE A 36 0.84 17.23 -12.83
CA PHE A 36 -0.30 16.36 -12.54
C PHE A 36 -0.02 14.90 -12.89
N GLU A 37 0.52 14.63 -14.08
CA GLU A 37 0.92 13.27 -14.47
C GLU A 37 1.97 12.67 -13.53
N SER A 38 2.94 13.48 -13.10
CA SER A 38 3.95 13.06 -12.14
C SER A 38 3.34 12.73 -10.78
N GLY A 39 2.40 13.55 -10.31
CA GLY A 39 1.62 13.31 -9.10
C GLY A 39 0.82 12.01 -9.17
N MET A 40 0.15 11.74 -10.29
CA MET A 40 -0.59 10.49 -10.49
C MET A 40 0.32 9.26 -10.42
N LYS A 41 1.52 9.32 -11.03
CA LYS A 41 2.50 8.22 -10.98
C LYS A 41 2.98 7.97 -9.55
N LEU A 42 3.28 9.03 -8.80
CA LEU A 42 3.72 8.93 -7.41
C LEU A 42 2.60 8.37 -6.51
N ALA A 43 1.35 8.82 -6.70
CA ALA A 43 0.21 8.31 -5.97
C ALA A 43 -0.03 6.81 -6.24
N SER A 44 0.04 6.38 -7.51
CA SER A 44 -0.01 4.97 -7.89
C SER A 44 1.09 4.18 -7.18
N LYS A 45 2.31 4.73 -7.14
CA LYS A 45 3.45 4.06 -6.51
C LYS A 45 3.27 3.89 -5.02
N CYS A 46 2.79 4.91 -4.32
CA CYS A 46 2.45 4.82 -2.91
C CYS A 46 1.42 3.72 -2.64
N ASN A 47 0.36 3.67 -3.47
CA ASN A 47 -0.67 2.65 -3.34
C ASN A 47 -0.13 1.23 -3.54
N GLU A 48 0.72 0.99 -4.55
CA GLU A 48 1.38 -0.31 -4.75
C GLU A 48 2.17 -0.78 -3.52
N ILE A 49 2.91 0.13 -2.88
CA ILE A 49 3.73 -0.19 -1.71
C ILE A 49 2.83 -0.52 -0.52
N LEU A 50 1.76 0.24 -0.31
CA LEU A 50 0.77 -0.02 0.74
C LEU A 50 0.07 -1.36 0.54
N THR A 51 -0.45 -1.64 -0.65
CA THR A 51 -1.11 -2.91 -0.99
C THR A 51 -0.16 -4.10 -0.80
N SER A 52 1.11 -3.96 -1.20
CA SER A 52 2.11 -5.02 -0.99
C SER A 52 2.37 -5.27 0.50
N SER A 53 2.41 -4.21 1.30
CA SER A 53 2.63 -4.30 2.74
C SER A 53 1.43 -4.93 3.46
N GLU A 54 0.21 -4.52 3.10
CA GLU A 54 -1.04 -5.10 3.61
C GLU A 54 -1.12 -6.59 3.31
N LEU A 55 -0.87 -7.00 2.06
CA LEU A 55 -0.87 -8.42 1.68
C LEU A 55 0.13 -9.24 2.50
N LYS A 56 1.30 -8.66 2.81
CA LYS A 56 2.31 -9.30 3.65
C LYS A 56 1.81 -9.49 5.08
N ILE A 57 1.17 -8.46 5.66
CA ILE A 57 0.59 -8.51 7.00
C ILE A 57 -0.51 -9.59 7.06
N THR A 58 -1.46 -9.57 6.13
CA THR A 58 -2.55 -10.56 6.09
C THR A 58 -2.04 -11.99 6.00
N ARG A 59 -0.97 -12.23 5.23
CA ARG A 59 -0.33 -13.56 5.15
C ARG A 59 0.31 -13.96 6.47
N LEU A 60 0.97 -13.03 7.16
CA LEU A 60 1.58 -13.29 8.47
C LEU A 60 0.52 -13.61 9.52
N GLU A 61 -0.59 -12.86 9.55
CA GLU A 61 -1.72 -13.12 10.45
C GLU A 61 -2.33 -14.50 10.20
N LYS A 62 -2.57 -14.86 8.93
CA LYS A 62 -3.09 -16.18 8.56
C LYS A 62 -2.17 -17.30 9.02
N ASN A 63 -0.87 -17.20 8.70
CA ASN A 63 0.12 -18.21 9.08
C ASN A 63 0.23 -18.35 10.60
N PHE A 64 0.15 -17.24 11.34
CA PHE A 64 0.17 -17.24 12.80
C PHE A 64 -1.07 -17.92 13.39
N ALA A 65 -2.26 -17.65 12.85
CA ALA A 65 -3.50 -18.29 13.28
C ALA A 65 -3.47 -19.81 13.05
N GLU A 66 -2.95 -20.27 11.91
CA GLU A 66 -2.74 -21.69 11.60
C GLU A 66 -1.75 -22.33 12.59
N GLN A 67 -0.62 -21.68 12.89
CA GLN A 67 0.38 -22.18 13.85
C GLN A 67 -0.16 -22.33 15.27
N MET A 68 -1.06 -21.44 15.69
CA MET A 68 -1.65 -21.46 17.02
C MET A 68 -2.90 -22.34 17.11
N ASN A 69 -3.30 -23.03 16.03
CA ASN A 69 -4.53 -23.82 15.96
C ASN A 69 -5.78 -23.02 16.41
N LEU A 70 -5.80 -21.72 16.10
CA LEU A 70 -6.92 -20.82 16.45
C LEU A 70 -8.08 -20.91 15.48
N VAL A 71 -7.91 -21.65 14.38
CA VAL A 71 -8.99 -22.00 13.47
C VAL A 71 -9.60 -23.30 14.02
N PRO A 72 -10.88 -23.29 14.47
CA PRO A 72 -11.56 -24.51 14.86
C PRO A 72 -11.53 -25.49 13.69
N ASN A 73 -11.28 -26.76 13.96
CA ASN A 73 -11.41 -27.77 12.93
C ASN A 73 -12.92 -27.89 12.62
N ASP A 74 -13.32 -27.88 11.35
CA ASP A 74 -14.74 -28.07 10.98
C ASP A 74 -15.27 -29.44 11.50
N GLU A 75 -14.39 -30.37 11.88
CA GLU A 75 -14.71 -31.66 12.53
C GLU A 75 -15.07 -31.55 14.03
N ASP A 76 -14.87 -30.41 14.69
CA ASP A 76 -15.16 -30.22 16.11
C ASP A 76 -16.63 -29.79 16.37
N ILE A 77 -17.43 -29.57 15.32
CA ILE A 77 -18.80 -29.04 15.41
C ILE A 77 -19.85 -30.16 15.57
N ASP A 78 -19.51 -31.42 15.29
CA ASP A 78 -20.46 -32.54 15.23
C ASP A 78 -20.57 -33.39 16.53
N GLN A 79 -20.05 -32.93 17.68
CA GLN A 79 -20.07 -33.71 18.94
C GLN A 79 -20.94 -33.13 20.08
N GLU A 80 -21.87 -32.22 19.79
CA GLU A 80 -22.87 -31.76 20.76
C GLU A 80 -24.30 -31.98 20.26
N ASP A 81 -24.71 -33.24 20.07
CA ASP A 81 -26.13 -33.64 20.13
C ASP A 81 -26.22 -35.18 20.28
N SER A 82 -26.14 -35.65 21.53
CA SER A 82 -26.61 -36.98 21.96
C SER A 82 -27.25 -36.88 23.34
#